data_AF-A0A168JWD6-F1
#
_entry.id   AF-A0A168JWD6-F1
#
_cell.length_a   1.000
_cell.length_b   1.000
_cell.length_c   1.000
_cell.angle_alpha   90.00
_cell.angle_beta   90.00
_cell.angle_gamma   90.00
#
_symmetry.space_group_name_H-M   'P 1'
#
loop_
_entity.id
_entity.type
_entity.pdbx_description
1 polymer ?
#
loop_
_entity_poly.entity_id
_entity_poly.type
_entity_poly.pdbx_seq_one_letter_code
_entity_poly.pdbx_strand_id
1 'polypeptide(L)'
;MKDGAALLVAEMNTQSMEGITIKGGVLTPGNHTINLTATNYYDVVVNQSMGHVYTGEGEGSLSHPYLIATAAQLNEVRYHLEVGNHYKLTVDIDLNGYADCDGWIPIGDINNKFQGNMDGNGFIITNLTINRANSGCIGLFGYTGSRSSISNLSLENIDVNGYYDVGGLVGNNNGTINNSYTMGTSSGAYCNIGGLVGNNNGLISNSYSTGNMSGMFYTGGLVGLNAGLISCSYAIGNVEGTSKVGGLVGSNDQGIINNSFYDTEATGQSDKIQKKVKARQLKK
;
A
#
# COMPACT_ATOMS: atom_id res chain seq x y z
N MET A 1 4.44 4.43 39.04
CA MET A 1 3.35 3.49 39.39
C MET A 1 2.45 4.10 40.45
N LYS A 2 1.36 4.71 40.00
CA LYS A 2 0.04 4.64 40.60
C LYS A 2 -0.90 4.95 39.43
N ASP A 3 -1.66 3.95 39.03
CA ASP A 3 -2.70 4.08 38.02
C ASP A 3 -3.58 5.26 38.38
N GLY A 4 -3.47 6.31 37.58
CA GLY A 4 -4.42 7.41 37.57
C GLY A 4 -5.71 6.90 36.95
N ALA A 5 -6.44 6.06 37.68
CA ALA A 5 -7.87 5.90 37.48
C ALA A 5 -8.50 7.28 37.74
N ALA A 6 -8.59 8.10 36.70
CA ALA A 6 -9.52 9.22 36.69
C ALA A 6 -10.92 8.59 36.74
N LEU A 7 -11.40 8.39 37.97
CA LEU A 7 -12.77 8.01 38.23
C LEU A 7 -13.64 9.14 37.70
N LEU A 8 -14.21 8.96 36.51
CA LEU A 8 -15.29 9.81 36.00
C LEU A 8 -16.54 9.51 36.83
N VAL A 9 -16.59 10.04 38.06
CA VAL A 9 -17.83 10.07 38.85
C VAL A 9 -18.68 11.19 38.26
N ALA A 10 -19.37 10.89 37.17
CA ALA A 10 -20.55 11.64 36.82
C ALA A 10 -21.66 11.14 37.76
N GLU A 11 -21.89 11.82 38.88
CA GLU A 11 -23.20 11.76 39.53
C GLU A 11 -24.23 12.43 38.60
N MET A 12 -24.58 11.77 37.49
CA MET A 12 -25.62 12.21 36.58
C MET A 12 -26.95 11.56 36.99
N ASN A 13 -27.60 12.17 37.98
CA ASN A 13 -29.04 12.04 38.19
C ASN A 13 -29.77 13.01 37.26
N THR A 14 -29.71 12.79 35.94
CA THR A 14 -30.66 13.42 35.00
C THR A 14 -30.89 12.54 33.79
N GLN A 15 -32.15 12.28 33.48
CA GLN A 15 -32.58 11.71 32.21
C GLN A 15 -32.09 12.60 31.05
N SER A 16 -31.12 12.13 30.27
CA SER A 16 -30.98 12.51 28.87
C SER A 16 -30.61 11.26 28.08
N MET A 17 -31.35 10.98 27.00
CA MET A 17 -31.12 9.89 26.04
C MET A 17 -29.84 10.08 25.20
N GLU A 18 -28.83 10.75 25.73
CA GLU A 18 -27.56 11.00 25.04
C GLU A 18 -26.49 10.17 25.74
N GLY A 19 -25.86 9.26 25.01
CA GLY A 19 -24.93 8.27 25.55
C GLY A 19 -23.72 8.86 26.28
N ILE A 20 -22.84 7.98 26.79
CA ILE A 20 -21.60 8.38 27.45
C ILE A 20 -20.64 8.96 26.39
N THR A 21 -20.27 10.24 26.54
CA THR A 21 -19.30 10.91 25.65
C THR A 21 -17.95 11.08 26.35
N ILE A 22 -16.89 10.52 25.77
CA ILE A 22 -15.50 10.74 26.20
C ILE A 22 -14.89 11.79 25.27
N LYS A 23 -14.47 12.95 25.81
CA LYS A 23 -13.83 14.01 25.03
C LYS A 23 -12.44 13.58 24.55
N GLY A 24 -12.06 13.98 23.33
CA GLY A 24 -10.73 13.73 22.78
C GLY A 24 -9.61 14.34 23.64
N GLY A 25 -8.44 13.68 23.68
CA GLY A 25 -7.27 14.10 24.46
C GLY A 25 -7.21 13.58 25.90
N VAL A 26 -8.24 12.84 26.37
CA VAL A 26 -8.23 12.18 27.69
C VAL A 26 -7.41 10.89 27.68
N LEU A 27 -7.37 10.20 26.54
CA LEU A 27 -6.63 8.96 26.37
C LEU A 27 -5.42 9.20 25.46
N THR A 28 -4.26 8.67 25.83
CA THR A 28 -3.08 8.63 24.96
C THR A 28 -3.32 7.67 23.78
N PRO A 29 -2.59 7.78 22.66
CA PRO A 29 -2.63 6.74 21.64
C PRO A 29 -2.33 5.35 22.24
N GLY A 30 -3.15 4.35 21.93
CA GLY A 30 -3.00 2.99 22.46
C GLY A 30 -4.32 2.26 22.65
N ASN A 31 -4.24 1.02 23.10
CA ASN A 31 -5.42 0.21 23.45
C ASN A 31 -5.91 0.62 24.84
N HIS A 32 -7.21 0.93 24.95
CA HIS A 32 -7.84 1.27 26.21
C HIS A 32 -9.02 0.34 26.47
N THR A 33 -9.21 -0.01 27.74
CA THR A 33 -10.38 -0.77 28.18
C THR A 33 -11.31 0.18 28.93
N ILE A 34 -12.54 0.32 28.42
CA ILE A 34 -13.61 1.04 29.10
C ILE A 34 -14.50 -0.01 29.79
N ASN A 35 -14.53 -0.01 31.12
CA ASN A 35 -15.39 -0.90 31.89
C ASN A 35 -16.70 -0.18 32.21
N LEU A 36 -17.81 -0.69 31.68
CA LEU A 36 -19.17 -0.24 32.02
C LEU A 36 -19.81 -1.26 32.95
N THR A 37 -20.29 -0.82 34.12
CA THR A 37 -20.99 -1.68 35.08
C THR A 37 -22.43 -1.20 35.24
N ALA A 38 -23.38 -2.00 34.76
CA ALA A 38 -24.80 -1.82 35.03
C ALA A 38 -25.19 -2.66 36.25
N THR A 39 -25.63 -2.02 37.33
CA THR A 39 -26.16 -2.72 38.51
C THR A 39 -27.67 -2.93 38.36
N ASN A 40 -28.19 -4.08 38.83
CA ASN A 40 -29.63 -4.46 38.83
C ASN A 40 -30.26 -4.83 37.47
N TYR A 41 -29.46 -5.25 36.49
CA TYR A 41 -29.96 -5.93 35.27
C TYR A 41 -29.43 -7.36 35.25
N TYR A 42 -30.30 -8.35 35.06
CA TYR A 42 -29.93 -9.76 35.13
C TYR A 42 -29.22 -10.28 33.87
N ASP A 43 -29.38 -9.63 32.71
CA ASP A 43 -28.88 -10.14 31.43
C ASP A 43 -28.35 -9.04 30.50
N VAL A 44 -27.17 -8.45 30.74
CA VAL A 44 -26.50 -7.62 29.72
C VAL A 44 -24.99 -7.83 29.70
N VAL A 45 -24.51 -8.40 28.59
CA VAL A 45 -23.10 -8.32 28.18
C VAL A 45 -22.99 -7.15 27.20
N VAL A 46 -22.31 -6.07 27.61
CA VAL A 46 -22.01 -4.94 26.71
C VAL A 46 -20.69 -5.22 26.01
N ASN A 47 -20.74 -5.72 24.78
CA ASN A 47 -19.58 -5.78 23.90
C ASN A 47 -19.46 -4.45 23.16
N GLN A 48 -18.44 -3.64 23.46
CA GLN A 48 -18.11 -2.45 22.68
C GLN A 48 -16.72 -2.60 22.08
N SER A 49 -16.65 -2.43 20.76
CA SER A 49 -15.40 -2.22 20.03
C SER A 49 -15.31 -0.76 19.64
N MET A 50 -14.27 -0.06 20.10
CA MET A 50 -13.91 1.24 19.52
C MET A 50 -13.04 0.98 18.30
N GLY A 51 -13.62 1.13 17.11
CA GLY A 51 -12.87 1.16 15.86
C GLY A 51 -12.34 2.57 15.61
N HIS A 52 -11.18 2.67 14.96
CA HIS A 52 -10.83 3.92 14.28
C HIS A 52 -11.95 4.20 13.27
N VAL A 53 -12.48 5.42 13.23
CA VAL A 53 -13.46 5.82 12.20
C VAL A 53 -12.71 6.63 11.18
N TYR A 54 -12.89 6.29 9.90
CA TYR A 54 -12.27 7.04 8.82
C TYR A 54 -12.78 8.48 8.84
N THR A 55 -11.87 9.45 8.78
CA THR A 55 -12.20 10.87 9.00
C THR A 55 -12.64 11.61 7.73
N GLY A 56 -12.47 11.00 6.56
CA GLY A 56 -12.93 11.57 5.29
C GLY A 56 -14.40 11.27 4.98
N GLU A 57 -14.89 11.86 3.90
CA GLU A 57 -16.25 11.62 3.40
C GLU A 57 -16.43 10.20 2.87
N GLY A 58 -17.67 9.71 2.88
CA GLY A 58 -18.02 8.37 2.41
C GLY A 58 -18.15 7.35 3.54
N GLU A 59 -18.73 6.19 3.23
CA GLU A 59 -18.97 5.10 4.17
C GLU A 59 -18.18 3.82 3.80
N GLY A 60 -17.32 3.91 2.78
CA GLY A 60 -16.52 2.81 2.27
C GLY A 60 -17.27 1.86 1.34
N SER A 61 -18.54 2.11 1.04
CA SER A 61 -19.32 1.30 0.09
C SER A 61 -18.94 1.62 -1.36
N LEU A 62 -19.31 0.74 -2.30
CA LEU A 62 -19.05 0.98 -3.73
C LEU A 62 -19.70 2.28 -4.24
N SER A 63 -20.91 2.61 -3.77
CA SER A 63 -21.63 3.83 -4.15
C SER A 63 -21.16 5.08 -3.40
N HIS A 64 -20.63 4.91 -2.18
CA HIS A 64 -20.12 5.99 -1.34
C HIS A 64 -18.72 5.61 -0.80
N PRO A 65 -17.69 5.57 -1.66
CA PRO A 65 -16.35 5.20 -1.25
C PRO A 65 -15.80 6.24 -0.27
N TYR A 66 -14.88 5.81 0.58
CA TYR A 66 -14.06 6.71 1.38
C TYR A 66 -13.23 7.61 0.46
N LEU A 67 -13.48 8.92 0.54
CA LEU A 67 -12.79 9.93 -0.25
C LEU A 67 -11.49 10.33 0.45
N ILE A 68 -10.39 10.32 -0.31
CA ILE A 68 -9.05 10.68 0.16
C ILE A 68 -8.68 12.02 -0.48
N ALA A 69 -8.71 13.06 0.34
CA ALA A 69 -8.37 14.44 -0.03
C ALA A 69 -7.06 14.92 0.62
N THR A 70 -6.46 14.12 1.52
CA THR A 70 -5.24 14.49 2.25
C THR A 70 -4.33 13.28 2.49
N ALA A 71 -3.05 13.53 2.71
CA ALA A 71 -2.09 12.50 3.10
C ALA A 71 -2.47 11.79 4.41
N ALA A 72 -3.09 12.51 5.35
CA ALA A 72 -3.59 11.94 6.60
C ALA A 72 -4.71 10.91 6.36
N GLN A 73 -5.65 11.23 5.49
CA GLN A 73 -6.72 10.31 5.10
C GLN A 73 -6.18 9.07 4.36
N LEU A 74 -5.20 9.24 3.46
CA LEU A 74 -4.50 8.10 2.86
C LEU A 74 -3.83 7.23 3.93
N ASN A 75 -3.22 7.87 4.94
CA ASN A 75 -2.58 7.18 6.04
C ASN A 75 -3.59 6.41 6.92
N GLU A 76 -4.84 6.86 7.04
CA GLU A 76 -5.88 6.17 7.82
C GLU A 76 -6.36 4.86 7.19
N VAL A 77 -6.16 4.65 5.88
CA VAL A 77 -6.51 3.40 5.18
C VAL A 77 -5.93 2.18 5.90
N ARG A 78 -4.78 2.31 6.58
CA ARG A 78 -4.14 1.26 7.36
C ARG A 78 -4.99 0.69 8.50
N TYR A 79 -6.05 1.39 8.91
CA TYR A 79 -6.97 0.97 9.95
C TYR A 79 -8.28 0.37 9.42
N HIS A 80 -8.43 0.29 8.09
CA HIS A 80 -9.67 -0.08 7.41
C HIS A 80 -9.41 -1.02 6.21
N LEU A 81 -8.64 -2.07 6.46
CA LEU A 81 -8.08 -2.93 5.41
C LEU A 81 -9.09 -3.92 4.81
N GLU A 82 -10.33 -3.94 5.27
CA GLU A 82 -11.28 -5.03 5.06
C GLU A 82 -11.80 -5.15 3.62
N VAL A 83 -12.26 -6.36 3.30
CA VAL A 83 -12.97 -6.65 2.06
C VAL A 83 -14.23 -5.79 1.98
N GLY A 84 -14.47 -5.22 0.80
CA GLY A 84 -15.67 -4.43 0.53
C GLY A 84 -15.50 -2.94 0.82
N ASN A 85 -14.44 -2.52 1.50
CA ASN A 85 -14.10 -1.10 1.58
C ASN A 85 -13.62 -0.60 0.21
N HIS A 86 -14.11 0.57 -0.19
CA HIS A 86 -13.73 1.29 -1.39
C HIS A 86 -13.17 2.66 -1.04
N TYR A 87 -12.04 3.00 -1.64
CA TYR A 87 -11.33 4.25 -1.47
C TYR A 87 -11.18 4.94 -2.82
N LYS A 88 -11.23 6.28 -2.81
CA LYS A 88 -11.08 7.07 -4.02
C LYS A 88 -10.29 8.34 -3.75
N LEU A 89 -9.21 8.57 -4.48
CA LEU A 89 -8.52 9.87 -4.45
C LEU A 89 -9.40 10.95 -5.08
N THR A 90 -9.42 12.14 -4.47
CA THR A 90 -10.15 13.30 -4.98
C THR A 90 -9.25 14.47 -5.37
N VAL A 91 -7.96 14.37 -5.03
CA VAL A 91 -6.90 15.35 -5.32
C VAL A 91 -5.56 14.61 -5.40
N ASP A 92 -4.55 15.28 -5.95
CA ASP A 92 -3.16 14.83 -5.82
C ASP A 92 -2.73 14.87 -4.35
N ILE A 93 -1.99 13.85 -3.92
CA ILE A 93 -1.57 13.68 -2.53
C ILE A 93 -0.04 13.82 -2.46
N ASP A 94 0.43 14.72 -1.61
CA ASP A 94 1.86 14.86 -1.29
C ASP A 94 2.18 14.14 0.03
N LEU A 95 3.09 13.17 -0.02
CA LEU A 95 3.55 12.39 1.13
C LEU A 95 4.83 12.91 1.79
N ASN A 96 5.34 14.09 1.42
CA ASN A 96 6.55 14.65 2.02
C ASN A 96 6.43 14.83 3.55
N GLY A 97 5.22 15.08 4.07
CA GLY A 97 4.94 15.12 5.52
C GLY A 97 5.10 13.78 6.26
N TYR A 98 5.34 12.69 5.53
CA TYR A 98 5.59 11.35 6.05
C TYR A 98 7.01 10.85 5.76
N ALA A 99 7.94 11.74 5.37
CA ALA A 99 9.33 11.37 5.05
C ALA A 99 10.26 11.30 6.27
N ASP A 100 9.83 11.76 7.44
CA ASP A 100 10.65 11.79 8.65
C ASP A 100 11.06 10.39 9.14
N CYS A 101 12.25 10.28 9.73
CA CYS A 101 12.84 9.03 10.24
C CYS A 101 12.96 7.95 9.15
N ASP A 102 12.18 6.88 9.27
CA ASP A 102 12.14 5.77 8.31
C ASP A 102 11.12 6.01 7.17
N GLY A 103 10.49 7.17 7.15
CA GLY A 103 9.45 7.51 6.20
C GLY A 103 8.14 6.75 6.40
N TRP A 104 7.39 6.59 5.30
CA TRP A 104 6.08 5.96 5.28
C TRP A 104 6.09 4.54 5.85
N ILE A 105 5.04 4.22 6.62
CA ILE A 105 4.79 2.85 7.08
C ILE A 105 3.86 2.21 6.04
N PRO A 106 4.26 1.11 5.36
CA PRO A 106 3.42 0.47 4.34
C PRO A 106 2.01 0.15 4.83
N ILE A 107 1.02 0.31 3.96
CA ILE A 107 -0.37 -0.09 4.24
C ILE A 107 -0.48 -1.61 4.09
N GLY A 108 -0.87 -2.26 5.18
CA GLY A 108 -1.03 -3.71 5.26
C GLY A 108 0.30 -4.47 5.41
N ASP A 109 0.24 -5.58 6.14
CA ASP A 109 1.35 -6.47 6.44
C ASP A 109 0.95 -7.94 6.28
N ILE A 110 1.87 -8.87 6.55
CA ILE A 110 1.65 -10.30 6.38
C ILE A 110 0.48 -10.86 7.21
N ASN A 111 0.20 -10.27 8.38
CA ASN A 111 -0.87 -10.65 9.28
C ASN A 111 -2.17 -9.89 8.97
N ASN A 112 -2.05 -8.61 8.58
CA ASN A 112 -3.17 -7.72 8.29
C ASN A 112 -3.03 -7.17 6.88
N LYS A 113 -3.43 -7.97 5.89
CA LYS A 113 -3.28 -7.65 4.47
C LYS A 113 -4.32 -6.61 4.06
N PHE A 114 -3.96 -5.70 3.15
CA PHE A 114 -4.95 -4.85 2.49
C PHE A 114 -5.86 -5.71 1.60
N GLN A 115 -7.17 -5.69 1.86
CA GLN A 115 -8.20 -6.44 1.13
C GLN A 115 -9.25 -5.53 0.47
N GLY A 116 -9.13 -4.22 0.65
CA GLY A 116 -10.04 -3.22 0.09
C GLY A 116 -9.76 -2.88 -1.38
N ASN A 117 -10.45 -1.86 -1.86
CA ASN A 117 -10.39 -1.38 -3.25
C ASN A 117 -9.87 0.06 -3.27
N MET A 118 -8.69 0.30 -3.84
CA MET A 118 -8.09 1.62 -3.97
C MET A 118 -8.20 2.11 -5.41
N ASP A 119 -8.95 3.19 -5.65
CA ASP A 119 -9.03 3.89 -6.93
C ASP A 119 -8.29 5.23 -6.88
N GLY A 120 -7.20 5.35 -7.63
CA GLY A 120 -6.45 6.60 -7.76
C GLY A 120 -7.18 7.67 -8.58
N ASN A 121 -8.23 7.31 -9.32
CA ASN A 121 -9.15 8.25 -9.98
C ASN A 121 -8.46 9.30 -10.88
N GLY A 122 -7.28 8.98 -11.41
CA GLY A 122 -6.48 9.87 -12.26
C GLY A 122 -5.60 10.87 -11.52
N PHE A 123 -5.60 10.88 -10.18
CA PHE A 123 -4.72 11.69 -9.36
C PHE A 123 -3.40 10.98 -9.05
N ILE A 124 -2.41 11.77 -8.64
CA ILE A 124 -1.04 11.33 -8.39
C ILE A 124 -0.71 11.44 -6.91
N ILE A 125 0.01 10.45 -6.40
CA ILE A 125 0.66 10.47 -5.10
C ILE A 125 2.14 10.80 -5.32
N THR A 126 2.66 11.82 -4.65
CA THR A 126 4.04 12.29 -4.81
C THR A 126 4.85 12.15 -3.53
N ASN A 127 6.18 12.13 -3.66
CA ASN A 127 7.13 12.25 -2.55
C ASN A 127 7.00 11.13 -1.51
N LEU A 128 6.74 9.90 -1.97
CA LEU A 128 6.76 8.73 -1.10
C LEU A 128 8.21 8.39 -0.73
N THR A 129 8.59 8.57 0.53
CA THR A 129 9.87 8.12 1.08
C THR A 129 9.65 6.96 2.03
N ILE A 130 10.41 5.87 1.86
CA ILE A 130 10.47 4.74 2.81
C ILE A 130 11.93 4.30 2.96
N ASN A 131 12.46 4.29 4.18
CA ASN A 131 13.81 3.82 4.47
C ASN A 131 13.80 2.73 5.55
N ARG A 132 13.56 1.48 5.14
CA ARG A 132 13.39 0.32 6.03
C ARG A 132 14.33 -0.82 5.63
N ALA A 133 15.63 -0.54 5.60
CA ALA A 133 16.68 -1.41 5.07
C ALA A 133 16.76 -2.83 5.66
N ASN A 134 16.14 -3.08 6.81
CA ASN A 134 16.12 -4.38 7.50
C ASN A 134 14.73 -5.02 7.55
N SER A 135 13.75 -4.50 6.80
CA SER A 135 12.38 -5.00 6.77
C SER A 135 11.94 -5.37 5.37
N GLY A 136 11.01 -6.31 5.25
CA GLY A 136 10.45 -6.70 3.95
C GLY A 136 9.00 -6.31 3.76
N CYS A 137 8.47 -6.60 2.57
CA CYS A 137 7.12 -6.19 2.13
C CYS A 137 7.00 -4.65 2.14
N ILE A 138 7.81 -4.00 1.32
CA ILE A 138 7.98 -2.55 1.29
C ILE A 138 7.36 -1.96 0.02
N GLY A 139 6.56 -0.91 0.20
CA GLY A 139 5.91 -0.11 -0.84
C GLY A 139 4.87 0.82 -0.19
N LEU A 140 4.11 1.57 -0.99
CA LEU A 140 2.94 2.29 -0.46
C LEU A 140 2.01 1.32 0.29
N PHE A 141 1.78 0.16 -0.32
CA PHE A 141 1.19 -1.02 0.32
C PHE A 141 2.28 -2.05 0.60
N GLY A 142 2.31 -2.59 1.81
CA GLY A 142 3.29 -3.62 2.16
C GLY A 142 2.85 -4.97 1.63
N TYR A 143 1.61 -5.34 1.95
CA TYR A 143 1.06 -6.65 1.62
C TYR A 143 -0.41 -6.55 1.22
N THR A 144 -0.73 -6.97 0.00
CA THR A 144 -2.12 -7.05 -0.48
C THR A 144 -2.64 -8.49 -0.42
N GLY A 145 -3.91 -8.63 -0.06
CA GLY A 145 -4.60 -9.91 -0.05
C GLY A 145 -5.33 -10.18 -1.37
N SER A 146 -5.78 -11.42 -1.57
CA SER A 146 -6.35 -11.89 -2.84
C SER A 146 -7.66 -11.23 -3.24
N ARG A 147 -8.31 -10.50 -2.33
CA ARG A 147 -9.55 -9.77 -2.61
C ARG A 147 -9.33 -8.28 -2.87
N SER A 148 -8.09 -7.81 -2.75
CA SER A 148 -7.77 -6.41 -2.99
C SER A 148 -7.76 -6.07 -4.48
N SER A 149 -8.11 -4.80 -4.73
CA SER A 149 -7.98 -4.18 -6.04
C SER A 149 -7.33 -2.82 -5.89
N ILE A 150 -6.23 -2.58 -6.62
CA ILE A 150 -5.58 -1.28 -6.71
C ILE A 150 -5.66 -0.87 -8.18
N SER A 151 -6.24 0.30 -8.45
CA SER A 151 -6.46 0.77 -9.81
C SER A 151 -6.22 2.26 -9.97
N ASN A 152 -5.76 2.67 -11.15
CA ASN A 152 -5.56 4.08 -11.50
C ASN A 152 -4.61 4.82 -10.56
N LEU A 153 -3.72 4.10 -9.87
CA LEU A 153 -2.89 4.66 -8.81
C LEU A 153 -1.51 5.01 -9.36
N SER A 154 -1.18 6.28 -9.30
CA SER A 154 -0.02 6.87 -9.93
C SER A 154 0.92 7.42 -8.87
N LEU A 155 2.16 6.94 -8.82
CA LEU A 155 3.16 7.39 -7.85
C LEU A 155 4.33 8.05 -8.57
N GLU A 156 4.68 9.27 -8.16
CA GLU A 156 5.80 10.02 -8.71
C GLU A 156 6.76 10.50 -7.61
N ASN A 157 8.03 10.67 -7.98
CA ASN A 157 9.10 11.04 -7.06
C ASN A 157 9.16 10.13 -5.81
N ILE A 158 9.14 8.81 -6.01
CA ILE A 158 9.31 7.85 -4.93
C ILE A 158 10.78 7.60 -4.60
N ASP A 159 11.08 7.35 -3.34
CA ASP A 159 12.37 6.87 -2.83
C ASP A 159 12.12 5.75 -1.81
N VAL A 160 12.23 4.50 -2.26
CA VAL A 160 11.83 3.32 -1.49
C VAL A 160 13.02 2.40 -1.27
N ASN A 161 13.44 2.25 -0.02
CA ASN A 161 14.53 1.38 0.40
C ASN A 161 14.05 0.31 1.40
N GLY A 162 14.35 -0.96 1.12
CA GLY A 162 13.94 -2.11 1.94
C GLY A 162 14.94 -3.28 1.96
N TYR A 163 14.56 -4.38 2.61
CA TYR A 163 15.37 -5.61 2.65
C TYR A 163 14.94 -6.65 1.60
N TYR A 164 13.68 -7.11 1.65
CA TYR A 164 13.12 -8.06 0.68
C TYR A 164 11.67 -7.72 0.28
N ASP A 165 11.22 -8.15 -0.90
CA ASP A 165 9.88 -7.84 -1.44
C ASP A 165 9.64 -6.31 -1.45
N VAL A 166 10.44 -5.60 -2.25
CA VAL A 166 10.39 -4.14 -2.37
C VAL A 166 9.79 -3.76 -3.72
N GLY A 167 8.68 -3.04 -3.68
CA GLY A 167 8.04 -2.43 -4.84
C GLY A 167 7.69 -0.98 -4.54
N GLY A 168 7.68 -0.12 -5.56
CA GLY A 168 7.26 1.27 -5.35
C GLY A 168 5.80 1.36 -4.88
N LEU A 169 4.93 0.53 -5.47
CA LEU A 169 3.50 0.49 -5.15
C LEU A 169 3.18 -0.59 -4.12
N VAL A 170 3.63 -1.82 -4.35
CA VAL A 170 3.31 -2.98 -3.49
C VAL A 170 4.55 -3.81 -3.20
N GLY A 171 4.82 -4.13 -1.94
CA GLY A 171 5.85 -5.09 -1.57
C GLY A 171 5.50 -6.52 -2.03
N ASN A 172 4.40 -7.06 -1.50
CA ASN A 172 3.89 -8.38 -1.84
C ASN A 172 2.43 -8.31 -2.34
N ASN A 173 2.21 -8.69 -3.61
CA ASN A 173 0.90 -8.61 -4.25
C ASN A 173 0.25 -10.00 -4.39
N ASN A 174 -0.91 -10.20 -3.75
CA ASN A 174 -1.80 -11.33 -4.05
C ASN A 174 -3.11 -10.91 -4.74
N GLY A 175 -3.37 -9.61 -4.86
CA GLY A 175 -4.59 -9.05 -5.42
C GLY A 175 -4.45 -8.62 -6.88
N THR A 176 -5.27 -7.65 -7.27
CA THR A 176 -5.23 -7.05 -8.62
C THR A 176 -4.61 -5.66 -8.57
N ILE A 177 -3.67 -5.40 -9.47
CA ILE A 177 -3.13 -4.07 -9.76
C ILE A 177 -3.41 -3.77 -11.24
N ASN A 178 -4.14 -2.69 -11.50
CA ASN A 178 -4.49 -2.31 -12.86
C ASN A 178 -4.27 -0.83 -13.13
N ASN A 179 -3.78 -0.48 -14.33
CA ASN A 179 -3.64 0.91 -14.77
C ASN A 179 -2.90 1.79 -13.75
N SER A 180 -1.81 1.28 -13.18
CA SER A 180 -1.06 1.93 -12.10
C SER A 180 0.40 2.03 -12.46
N TYR A 181 1.10 3.04 -11.94
CA TYR A 181 2.52 3.20 -12.24
C TYR A 181 3.32 3.83 -11.13
N THR A 182 4.63 3.65 -11.22
CA THR A 182 5.62 4.27 -10.34
C THR A 182 6.72 4.97 -11.14
N MET A 183 7.11 6.14 -10.67
CA MET A 183 8.27 6.90 -11.12
C MET A 183 9.11 7.32 -9.90
N GLY A 184 10.40 7.07 -9.95
CA GLY A 184 11.34 7.32 -8.85
C GLY A 184 12.29 6.15 -8.66
N THR A 185 12.81 5.96 -7.45
CA THR A 185 13.84 4.95 -7.17
C THR A 185 13.28 3.91 -6.20
N SER A 186 13.53 2.63 -6.49
CA SER A 186 13.33 1.55 -5.51
C SER A 186 14.63 0.76 -5.38
N SER A 187 15.07 0.55 -4.15
CA SER A 187 16.27 -0.20 -3.81
C SER A 187 16.02 -1.22 -2.71
N GLY A 188 16.81 -2.30 -2.70
CA GLY A 188 16.85 -3.15 -1.52
C GLY A 188 18.09 -4.01 -1.42
N ALA A 189 18.42 -4.37 -0.19
CA ALA A 189 19.69 -5.01 0.13
C ALA A 189 19.72 -6.52 -0.11
N TYR A 190 18.56 -7.18 -0.32
CA TYR A 190 18.48 -8.63 -0.49
C TYR A 190 17.70 -9.03 -1.74
N CYS A 191 16.41 -9.35 -1.63
CA CYS A 191 15.70 -10.11 -2.67
C CYS A 191 14.39 -9.45 -3.12
N ASN A 192 13.98 -9.70 -4.37
CA ASN A 192 12.70 -9.29 -4.95
C ASN A 192 12.51 -7.77 -4.97
N ILE A 193 13.31 -7.09 -5.79
CA ILE A 193 13.20 -5.65 -6.01
C ILE A 193 12.53 -5.41 -7.36
N GLY A 194 11.40 -4.73 -7.36
CA GLY A 194 10.66 -4.34 -8.56
C GLY A 194 10.29 -2.88 -8.56
N GLY A 195 10.15 -2.28 -9.74
CA GLY A 195 9.72 -0.88 -9.82
C GLY A 195 8.30 -0.65 -9.34
N LEU A 196 7.40 -1.57 -9.69
CA LEU A 196 6.01 -1.52 -9.26
C LEU A 196 5.75 -2.46 -8.08
N VAL A 197 6.20 -3.72 -8.20
CA VAL A 197 5.91 -4.79 -7.23
C VAL A 197 7.16 -5.60 -6.88
N GLY A 198 7.42 -5.84 -5.60
CA GLY A 198 8.51 -6.73 -5.18
C GLY A 198 8.25 -8.19 -5.57
N ASN A 199 7.20 -8.77 -5.00
CA ASN A 199 6.78 -10.15 -5.23
C ASN A 199 5.31 -10.21 -5.68
N ASN A 200 5.05 -10.78 -6.86
CA ASN A 200 3.72 -10.87 -7.46
C ASN A 200 3.22 -12.31 -7.55
N ASN A 201 2.14 -12.62 -6.83
CA ASN A 201 1.31 -13.82 -7.00
C ASN A 201 -0.06 -13.50 -7.60
N GLY A 202 -0.39 -12.21 -7.75
CA GLY A 202 -1.68 -11.73 -8.24
C GLY A 202 -1.67 -11.34 -9.73
N LEU A 203 -2.60 -10.46 -10.09
CA LEU A 203 -2.74 -9.90 -11.43
C LEU A 203 -2.12 -8.50 -11.48
N ILE A 204 -1.27 -8.27 -12.47
CA ILE A 204 -0.80 -6.94 -12.88
C ILE A 204 -1.20 -6.71 -14.33
N SER A 205 -1.96 -5.64 -14.60
CA SER A 205 -2.38 -5.29 -15.96
C SER A 205 -2.25 -3.81 -16.24
N ASN A 206 -1.91 -3.46 -17.49
CA ASN A 206 -1.87 -2.07 -17.98
C ASN A 206 -1.00 -1.15 -17.09
N SER A 207 0.05 -1.70 -16.47
CA SER A 207 0.79 -1.00 -15.43
C SER A 207 2.26 -0.87 -15.83
N TYR A 208 2.96 0.12 -15.28
CA TYR A 208 4.34 0.33 -15.69
C TYR A 208 5.22 0.93 -14.59
N SER A 209 6.53 0.84 -14.80
CA SER A 209 7.48 1.58 -13.97
C SER A 209 8.52 2.27 -14.85
N THR A 210 8.81 3.52 -14.53
CA THR A 210 9.89 4.29 -15.15
C THR A 210 11.08 4.47 -14.21
N GLY A 211 11.00 3.84 -13.03
CA GLY A 211 11.95 4.05 -11.95
C GLY A 211 13.25 3.26 -12.08
N ASN A 212 14.30 3.77 -11.43
CA ASN A 212 15.60 3.11 -11.37
C ASN A 212 15.64 2.09 -10.22
N MET A 213 16.08 0.87 -10.53
CA MET A 213 16.07 -0.26 -9.61
C MET A 213 17.48 -0.68 -9.25
N SER A 214 17.73 -0.91 -7.96
CA SER A 214 18.99 -1.46 -7.48
C SER A 214 18.75 -2.57 -6.45
N GLY A 215 19.24 -3.78 -6.71
CA GLY A 215 19.02 -4.92 -5.81
C GLY A 215 20.08 -6.01 -5.92
N MET A 216 20.17 -6.90 -4.92
CA MET A 216 21.21 -7.93 -4.90
C MET A 216 20.83 -9.18 -5.70
N PHE A 217 19.65 -9.78 -5.41
CA PHE A 217 19.28 -11.10 -5.93
C PHE A 217 18.35 -11.06 -7.14
N TYR A 218 17.05 -10.80 -6.94
CA TYR A 218 16.04 -10.78 -8.01
C TYR A 218 15.59 -9.34 -8.21
N THR A 219 16.11 -8.70 -9.26
CA THR A 219 15.83 -7.29 -9.56
C THR A 219 15.16 -7.21 -10.93
N GLY A 220 13.93 -6.69 -10.98
CA GLY A 220 13.19 -6.48 -12.21
C GLY A 220 12.75 -5.04 -12.39
N GLY A 221 12.71 -4.55 -13.63
CA GLY A 221 12.23 -3.18 -13.89
C GLY A 221 10.78 -2.95 -13.47
N LEU A 222 9.91 -3.96 -13.59
CA LEU A 222 8.52 -3.91 -13.12
C LEU A 222 8.30 -4.74 -11.87
N VAL A 223 8.75 -6.01 -11.89
CA VAL A 223 8.51 -6.98 -10.81
C VAL A 223 9.80 -7.71 -10.42
N GLY A 224 10.11 -7.82 -9.13
CA GLY A 224 11.25 -8.61 -8.67
C GLY A 224 11.07 -10.12 -8.94
N LEU A 225 10.07 -10.72 -8.29
CA LEU A 225 9.67 -12.13 -8.47
C LEU A 225 8.22 -12.21 -8.93
N ASN A 226 7.96 -12.97 -9.99
CA ASN A 226 6.62 -13.19 -10.53
C ASN A 226 6.21 -14.67 -10.52
N ALA A 227 5.13 -14.99 -9.81
CA ALA A 227 4.38 -16.25 -9.92
C ALA A 227 2.94 -16.03 -10.46
N GLY A 228 2.52 -14.77 -10.62
CA GLY A 228 1.20 -14.39 -11.11
C GLY A 228 1.11 -14.09 -12.61
N LEU A 229 0.07 -13.35 -13.00
CA LEU A 229 -0.16 -12.90 -14.38
C LEU A 229 0.25 -11.43 -14.54
N ILE A 230 1.13 -11.17 -15.50
CA ILE A 230 1.49 -9.82 -15.96
C ILE A 230 1.00 -9.64 -17.40
N SER A 231 0.23 -8.58 -17.65
CA SER A 231 -0.33 -8.31 -18.98
C SER A 231 -0.25 -6.84 -19.36
N CYS A 232 0.03 -6.54 -20.63
CA CYS A 232 0.01 -5.18 -21.17
C CYS A 232 0.82 -4.17 -20.33
N SER A 233 1.93 -4.60 -19.75
CA SER A 233 2.69 -3.85 -18.75
C SER A 233 4.13 -3.64 -19.21
N TYR A 234 4.81 -2.62 -18.71
CA TYR A 234 6.17 -2.33 -19.18
C TYR A 234 7.10 -1.67 -18.16
N ALA A 235 8.41 -1.72 -18.43
CA ALA A 235 9.43 -1.05 -17.65
C ALA A 235 10.44 -0.31 -18.53
N ILE A 236 10.83 0.91 -18.13
CA ILE A 236 11.79 1.74 -18.90
C ILE A 236 12.84 2.45 -18.03
N GLY A 237 12.96 2.13 -16.74
CA GLY A 237 14.03 2.65 -15.89
C GLY A 237 15.25 1.72 -15.84
N ASN A 238 16.39 2.24 -15.40
CA ASN A 238 17.63 1.46 -15.26
C ASN A 238 17.44 0.33 -14.24
N VAL A 239 18.00 -0.85 -14.50
CA VAL A 239 17.92 -1.99 -13.59
C VAL A 239 19.31 -2.52 -13.31
N GLU A 240 19.74 -2.37 -12.06
CA GLU A 240 21.04 -2.82 -11.60
C GLU A 240 20.90 -3.91 -10.53
N GLY A 241 21.76 -4.92 -10.62
CA GLY A 241 21.88 -5.92 -9.57
C GLY A 241 22.99 -6.94 -9.79
N THR A 242 23.20 -7.79 -8.79
CA THR A 242 24.39 -8.66 -8.74
C THR A 242 24.13 -10.12 -9.13
N SER A 243 22.87 -10.55 -9.24
CA SER A 243 22.49 -11.94 -9.52
C SER A 243 21.50 -12.05 -10.69
N LYS A 244 20.20 -12.32 -10.45
CA LYS A 244 19.18 -12.39 -11.50
C LYS A 244 18.55 -11.02 -11.70
N VAL A 245 19.04 -10.33 -12.72
CA VAL A 245 18.52 -9.03 -13.14
C VAL A 245 17.72 -9.23 -14.42
N GLY A 246 16.54 -8.62 -14.51
CA GLY A 246 15.74 -8.67 -15.71
C GLY A 246 15.08 -7.34 -16.04
N GLY A 247 15.00 -7.00 -17.33
CA GLY A 247 14.48 -5.69 -17.75
C GLY A 247 13.01 -5.47 -17.35
N LEU A 248 12.19 -6.52 -17.35
CA LEU A 248 10.81 -6.49 -16.85
C LEU A 248 10.65 -7.22 -15.51
N VAL A 249 11.14 -8.46 -15.43
CA VAL A 249 10.99 -9.34 -14.27
C VAL A 249 12.34 -9.95 -13.91
N GLY A 250 12.74 -9.88 -12.64
CA GLY A 250 14.02 -10.46 -12.17
C GLY A 250 14.01 -11.99 -12.15
N SER A 251 12.93 -12.60 -11.67
CA SER A 251 12.71 -14.06 -11.73
C SER A 251 11.24 -14.38 -11.97
N ASN A 252 10.94 -15.26 -12.93
CA ASN A 252 9.58 -15.72 -13.23
C ASN A 252 9.40 -17.19 -12.80
N ASP A 253 8.71 -17.40 -11.68
CA ASP A 253 8.42 -18.71 -11.08
C ASP A 253 7.06 -19.23 -11.57
N GLN A 254 7.04 -19.73 -12.81
CA GLN A 254 5.84 -20.27 -13.48
C GLN A 254 4.70 -19.27 -13.73
N GLY A 255 4.91 -17.98 -13.47
CA GLY A 255 3.98 -16.92 -13.85
C GLY A 255 3.83 -16.75 -15.36
N ILE A 256 2.75 -16.09 -15.78
CA ILE A 256 2.42 -15.83 -17.19
C ILE A 256 2.69 -14.35 -17.49
N ILE A 257 3.42 -14.07 -18.59
CA ILE A 257 3.72 -12.71 -19.03
C ILE A 257 3.24 -12.55 -20.48
N ASN A 258 2.27 -11.67 -20.70
CA ASN A 258 1.64 -11.44 -22.00
C ASN A 258 1.70 -9.97 -22.41
N ASN A 259 1.98 -9.69 -23.69
CA ASN A 259 1.93 -8.34 -24.26
C ASN A 259 2.69 -7.28 -23.43
N SER A 260 3.76 -7.69 -22.77
CA SER A 260 4.53 -6.86 -21.85
C SER A 260 5.96 -6.75 -22.34
N PHE A 261 6.60 -5.61 -22.12
CA PHE A 261 7.90 -5.29 -22.72
C PHE A 261 8.74 -4.42 -21.80
N TYR A 262 10.02 -4.28 -22.11
CA TYR A 262 10.88 -3.32 -21.44
C TYR A 262 11.79 -2.66 -22.48
N ASP A 263 12.31 -1.47 -22.15
CA ASP A 263 13.31 -0.80 -22.99
C ASP A 263 14.70 -1.34 -22.67
N THR A 264 15.31 -2.07 -23.61
CA THR A 264 16.62 -2.70 -23.43
C THR A 264 17.75 -1.70 -23.22
N GLU A 265 17.65 -0.49 -23.80
CA GLU A 265 18.68 0.55 -23.65
C GLU A 265 18.53 1.22 -22.30
N ALA A 266 17.29 1.61 -21.94
CA ALA A 266 17.04 2.31 -20.68
C ALA A 266 17.25 1.41 -19.45
N THR A 267 16.90 0.12 -19.56
CA THR A 267 17.11 -0.85 -18.46
C THR A 267 18.53 -1.40 -18.36
N GLY A 268 19.33 -1.30 -19.44
CA GLY A 268 20.63 -1.97 -19.54
C GLY A 268 20.56 -3.50 -19.70
N GLN A 269 19.37 -4.08 -19.93
CA GLN A 269 19.15 -5.54 -19.98
C GLN A 269 18.82 -6.05 -21.40
N SER A 270 19.02 -7.36 -21.66
CA SER A 270 18.84 -7.95 -23.00
C SER A 270 18.16 -9.33 -23.03
N ASP A 271 17.50 -9.70 -21.94
CA ASP A 271 16.87 -11.01 -21.75
C ASP A 271 15.66 -11.19 -22.68
N LYS A 272 15.56 -12.37 -23.30
CA LYS A 272 14.52 -12.67 -24.29
C LYS A 272 13.16 -12.91 -23.63
N ILE A 273 12.36 -11.86 -23.44
CA ILE A 273 10.92 -12.05 -23.22
C ILE A 273 10.30 -12.46 -24.56
N GLN A 274 9.53 -13.54 -24.59
CA GLN A 274 8.85 -14.03 -25.79
C GLN A 274 7.74 -13.06 -26.25
N LYS A 275 8.15 -11.95 -26.88
CA LYS A 275 7.58 -11.34 -28.09
C LYS A 275 8.27 -9.99 -28.28
N LYS A 276 9.08 -9.89 -29.33
CA LYS A 276 9.61 -8.63 -29.86
C LYS A 276 8.44 -7.73 -30.27
N VAL A 277 8.03 -6.81 -29.41
CA VAL A 277 7.42 -5.56 -29.86
C VAL A 277 8.54 -4.54 -29.83
N LYS A 278 9.04 -4.17 -31.01
CA LYS A 278 9.99 -3.06 -31.13
C LYS A 278 9.36 -1.86 -30.43
N ALA A 279 10.10 -1.24 -29.51
CA ALA A 279 9.79 0.07 -28.97
C ALA A 279 9.35 0.97 -30.13
N ARG A 280 8.09 1.38 -30.13
CA ARG A 280 7.61 2.38 -31.08
C ARG A 280 8.21 3.67 -30.56
N GLN A 281 9.31 4.11 -31.17
CA GLN A 281 9.84 5.46 -30.95
C GLN A 281 8.68 6.43 -31.18
N LEU A 282 8.17 7.02 -30.09
CA LEU A 282 7.41 8.27 -30.18
C LEU A 282 8.44 9.34 -30.51
N LYS A 283 8.76 9.47 -31.80
CA LYS A 283 9.49 10.63 -32.32
C LYS A 283 8.51 11.80 -32.35
N LYS A 284 8.77 12.75 -31.44
CA LYS A 284 8.39 14.18 -31.40
C LYS A 284 6.95 14.55 -31.72
#